data_AF-A0A3E4Z9N5-F1
#
_entry.id   AF-A0A3E4Z9N5-F1
#
_cell.length_a   1.000
_cell.length_b   1.000
_cell.length_c   1.000
_cell.angle_alpha   90.00
_cell.angle_beta   90.00
_cell.angle_gamma   90.00
#
_symmetry.space_group_name_H-M   'P 1'
#
loop_
_entity.id
_entity.type
_entity.pdbx_description
1 polymer ?
#
loop_
_entity_poly.entity_id
_entity_poly.type
_entity_poly.pdbx_seq_one_letter_code
_entity_poly.pdbx_strand_id
1 'polypeptide(L)'
;MNYFSKLYTRWQHFLHNETLKQKVYSIVFESDTPKGRLFDIILISSIIVSVLMVILESMHLFSPTAYWVLRLLEYLLTLFFTIEYLARIYCLTNPRKYIFSFFGLVDLLATLPVYLSFFLKGAHYLLVIRAFRLIRIFRIFKLFSFISEGNLLLRSLRISAPKISVFFFFVLILVTSMGTVMYMIEGDVPGSEFNNIPNSIYWAIVTMTTVGYGDITPVTPAGRFLSAIIMLTGYTIIAVPTGIVSAAMVSQQKKQAERQCPHCHQTGHDAEAVYCKYYGKELESDSKRKIHNEEF
;
A
#
# COMPACT_ATOMS: atom_id res chain seq x y z
N MET A 1 -13.38 28.61 -41.62
CA MET A 1 -14.11 28.26 -40.37
C MET A 1 -13.34 27.12 -39.70
N ASN A 2 -12.59 27.46 -38.64
CA ASN A 2 -11.39 26.74 -38.23
C ASN A 2 -11.65 25.35 -37.62
N TYR A 3 -10.95 24.34 -38.13
CA TYR A 3 -10.92 22.97 -37.60
C TYR A 3 -10.67 22.91 -36.08
N PHE A 4 -9.85 23.84 -35.57
CA PHE A 4 -9.56 24.01 -34.14
C PHE A 4 -10.78 24.40 -33.29
N SER A 5 -11.72 25.21 -33.79
CA SER A 5 -12.92 25.57 -33.01
C SER A 5 -13.90 24.40 -32.91
N LYS A 6 -13.98 23.57 -33.95
CA LYS A 6 -14.78 22.33 -34.00
C LYS A 6 -14.19 21.24 -33.09
N LEU A 7 -12.86 21.17 -33.00
CA LEU A 7 -12.16 20.30 -32.05
C LEU A 7 -12.41 20.76 -30.61
N TYR A 8 -12.31 22.07 -30.35
CA TYR A 8 -12.51 22.66 -29.02
C TYR A 8 -13.95 22.47 -28.50
N THR A 9 -14.96 22.68 -29.35
CA THR A 9 -16.37 22.42 -28.97
C THR A 9 -16.66 20.94 -28.74
N ARG A 10 -16.09 20.03 -29.54
CA ARG A 10 -16.16 18.58 -29.27
C ARG A 10 -15.49 18.21 -27.95
N TRP A 11 -14.34 18.83 -27.64
CA TRP A 11 -13.60 18.59 -26.40
C TRP A 11 -14.40 19.09 -25.18
N GLN A 12 -15.00 20.27 -25.26
CA GLN A 12 -15.88 20.83 -24.23
C GLN A 12 -17.13 19.98 -24.02
N HIS A 13 -17.79 19.52 -25.08
CA HIS A 13 -18.95 18.63 -24.99
C HIS A 13 -18.60 17.26 -24.41
N PHE A 14 -17.43 16.72 -24.75
CA PHE A 14 -16.92 15.49 -24.16
C PHE A 14 -16.64 15.67 -22.66
N LEU A 15 -16.04 16.79 -22.24
CA LEU A 15 -15.76 17.10 -20.83
C LEU A 15 -17.01 17.37 -19.97
N HIS A 16 -18.15 17.70 -20.56
CA HIS A 16 -19.40 18.01 -19.84
C HIS A 16 -20.50 16.95 -20.00
N ASN A 17 -20.18 15.78 -20.57
CA ASN A 17 -21.15 14.71 -20.71
C ASN A 17 -21.30 13.92 -19.39
N GLU A 18 -22.20 14.39 -18.53
CA GLU A 18 -22.45 13.80 -17.20
C GLU A 18 -22.86 12.33 -17.25
N THR A 19 -23.59 11.90 -18.29
CA THR A 19 -23.99 10.48 -18.45
C THR A 19 -22.81 9.56 -18.74
N LEU A 20 -21.81 10.04 -19.47
CA LEU A 20 -20.60 9.27 -19.76
C LEU A 20 -19.68 9.22 -18.54
N LYS A 21 -19.52 10.35 -17.83
CA LYS A 21 -18.77 10.39 -16.58
C LYS A 21 -19.31 9.41 -15.54
N GLN A 22 -20.63 9.38 -15.34
CA GLN A 22 -21.26 8.44 -14.41
C GLN A 22 -21.02 6.98 -14.80
N LYS A 23 -21.12 6.64 -16.10
CA LYS A 23 -20.82 5.27 -16.57
C LYS A 23 -19.36 4.88 -16.41
N VAL A 24 -18.43 5.81 -16.66
CA VAL A 24 -16.99 5.56 -16.47
C VAL A 24 -16.69 5.46 -14.97
N TYR A 25 -17.31 6.30 -14.15
CA TYR A 25 -17.18 6.25 -12.69
C TYR A 25 -17.62 4.89 -12.14
N SER A 26 -18.79 4.38 -12.53
CA SER A 26 -19.27 3.07 -12.05
C SER A 26 -18.47 1.86 -12.55
N ILE A 27 -17.72 2.00 -13.64
CA ILE A 27 -16.82 0.93 -14.11
C ILE A 27 -15.46 1.00 -13.41
N VAL A 28 -14.98 2.20 -13.10
CA VAL A 28 -13.60 2.43 -12.61
C VAL A 28 -13.51 2.49 -11.08
N PHE A 29 -14.58 2.88 -10.40
CA PHE A 29 -14.62 3.07 -8.94
C PHE A 29 -15.60 2.14 -8.21
N GLU A 30 -16.60 1.56 -8.88
CA GLU A 30 -17.59 0.69 -8.23
C GLU A 30 -17.38 -0.78 -8.60
N SER A 31 -17.04 -1.61 -7.60
CA SER A 31 -16.78 -3.05 -7.78
C SER A 31 -18.06 -3.90 -7.77
N ASP A 32 -19.20 -3.30 -7.39
CA ASP A 32 -20.49 -3.99 -7.25
C ASP A 32 -21.10 -4.43 -8.59
N THR A 33 -20.72 -3.75 -9.68
CA THR A 33 -21.23 -4.09 -11.02
C THR A 33 -20.38 -5.19 -11.66
N PRO A 34 -20.96 -6.09 -12.48
CA PRO A 34 -20.20 -7.12 -13.18
C PRO A 34 -19.14 -6.54 -14.13
N LYS A 35 -19.38 -5.32 -14.64
CA LYS A 35 -18.42 -4.60 -15.48
C LYS A 35 -17.25 -4.01 -14.69
N GLY A 36 -17.52 -3.44 -13.51
CA GLY A 36 -16.49 -2.98 -12.58
C GLY A 36 -15.60 -4.13 -12.11
N ARG A 37 -16.20 -5.24 -11.65
CA ARG A 37 -15.45 -6.44 -11.26
C ARG A 37 -14.55 -6.99 -12.36
N LEU A 38 -15.05 -7.04 -13.60
CA LEU A 38 -14.25 -7.49 -14.74
C LEU A 38 -13.07 -6.54 -15.00
N PHE A 39 -13.32 -5.23 -14.92
CA PHE A 39 -12.28 -4.20 -15.06
C PHE A 39 -11.19 -4.36 -13.99
N ASP A 40 -11.58 -4.58 -12.73
CA ASP A 40 -10.64 -4.80 -11.62
C ASP A 40 -9.81 -6.06 -11.79
N ILE A 41 -10.42 -7.17 -12.20
CA ILE A 41 -9.70 -8.43 -12.49
C ILE A 41 -8.68 -8.21 -13.61
N ILE A 42 -9.05 -7.52 -14.68
CA ILE A 42 -8.14 -7.19 -15.79
C ILE A 42 -7.00 -6.29 -15.29
N LEU A 43 -7.31 -5.29 -14.46
CA LEU A 43 -6.32 -4.38 -13.89
C LEU A 43 -5.32 -5.11 -13.01
N ILE A 44 -5.79 -5.93 -12.06
CA ILE A 44 -4.96 -6.75 -11.17
C ILE A 44 -4.09 -7.72 -11.98
N SER A 45 -4.69 -8.42 -12.94
CA SER A 45 -3.95 -9.33 -13.84
C SER A 45 -2.86 -8.58 -14.61
N SER A 46 -3.16 -7.40 -15.12
CA SER A 46 -2.19 -6.55 -15.83
C SER A 46 -1.06 -6.08 -14.91
N ILE A 47 -1.33 -5.76 -13.64
CA ILE A 47 -0.30 -5.41 -12.65
C ILE A 47 0.61 -6.60 -12.40
N ILE A 48 0.05 -7.79 -12.13
CA ILE A 48 0.82 -9.02 -11.89
C ILE A 48 1.70 -9.35 -13.10
N VAL A 49 1.13 -9.31 -14.31
CA VAL A 49 1.88 -9.52 -15.56
C VAL A 49 2.99 -8.48 -15.70
N SER A 50 2.74 -7.20 -15.37
CA SER A 50 3.76 -6.15 -15.43
C SER A 50 4.92 -6.39 -14.45
N VAL A 51 4.63 -6.89 -13.25
CA VAL A 51 5.66 -7.22 -12.24
C VAL A 51 6.45 -8.44 -12.69
N LEU A 52 5.79 -9.48 -13.21
CA LEU A 52 6.45 -10.66 -13.76
C LEU A 52 7.38 -10.30 -14.92
N MET A 53 6.97 -9.40 -15.82
CA MET A 53 7.83 -8.92 -16.90
C MET A 53 9.10 -8.25 -16.39
N VAL A 54 9.03 -7.44 -15.33
CA VAL A 54 10.20 -6.82 -14.72
C VAL A 54 11.14 -7.88 -14.13
N ILE A 55 10.60 -8.90 -13.48
CA ILE A 55 11.39 -10.03 -12.94
C ILE A 55 12.08 -10.78 -14.09
N LEU A 56 11.35 -11.12 -15.15
CA LEU A 56 11.88 -11.81 -16.33
C LEU A 56 12.95 -10.98 -17.05
N GLU A 57 12.77 -9.66 -17.17
CA GLU A 57 13.78 -8.76 -17.75
C GLU A 57 15.09 -8.79 -16.92
N SER A 58 14.99 -8.92 -15.60
CA SER A 58 16.15 -8.93 -14.69
C SER A 58 17.02 -10.19 -14.79
N MET A 59 16.44 -11.32 -15.22
CA MET A 59 17.15 -12.60 -15.30
C MET A 59 18.17 -12.67 -16.45
N HIS A 60 18.14 -11.74 -17.40
CA HIS A 60 19.05 -11.70 -18.57
C HIS A 60 19.10 -12.97 -19.43
N LEU A 61 18.15 -13.90 -19.28
CA LEU A 61 18.17 -15.24 -19.90
C LEU A 61 17.60 -15.30 -21.33
N PHE A 62 17.01 -14.23 -21.84
CA PHE A 62 16.18 -14.26 -23.04
C PHE A 62 16.95 -13.91 -24.32
N SER A 63 16.50 -14.46 -25.45
CA SER A 63 17.05 -14.10 -26.77
C SER A 63 16.73 -12.63 -27.12
N PRO A 64 17.49 -12.00 -28.04
CA PRO A 64 17.23 -10.63 -28.49
C PRO A 64 15.79 -10.41 -29.01
N THR A 65 15.18 -11.43 -29.62
CA THR A 65 13.80 -11.38 -30.12
C THR A 65 12.77 -11.35 -28.98
N ALA A 66 12.99 -12.14 -27.93
CA ALA A 66 12.13 -12.12 -26.75
C ALA A 66 12.16 -10.78 -26.01
N TYR A 67 13.31 -10.08 -25.97
CA TYR A 67 13.39 -8.73 -25.42
C TYR A 67 12.53 -7.70 -26.15
N TRP A 68 12.40 -7.84 -27.48
CA TRP A 68 11.54 -6.95 -28.25
C TRP A 68 10.06 -7.16 -27.89
N VAL A 69 9.64 -8.43 -27.74
CA VAL A 69 8.28 -8.78 -27.31
C VAL A 69 8.00 -8.25 -25.90
N LEU A 70 8.92 -8.45 -24.94
CA LEU A 70 8.79 -7.92 -23.58
C LEU A 70 8.64 -6.40 -23.57
N ARG A 71 9.42 -5.69 -24.40
CA ARG A 71 9.33 -4.23 -24.52
C ARG A 71 8.02 -3.76 -25.14
N LEU A 72 7.54 -4.45 -26.17
CA LEU A 72 6.24 -4.16 -26.78
C LEU A 72 5.11 -4.33 -25.76
N LEU A 73 5.11 -5.45 -25.04
CA LEU A 73 4.13 -5.71 -23.99
C LEU A 73 4.20 -4.66 -22.87
N GLU A 74 5.40 -4.21 -22.50
CA GLU A 74 5.57 -3.13 -21.52
C GLU A 74 4.92 -1.82 -21.98
N TYR A 75 5.07 -1.45 -23.26
CA TYR A 75 4.42 -0.28 -23.82
C TYR A 75 2.90 -0.43 -23.87
N LEU A 76 2.39 -1.62 -24.21
CA LEU A 76 0.95 -1.90 -24.19
C LEU A 76 0.36 -1.82 -22.77
N LEU A 77 1.04 -2.40 -21.78
CA LEU A 77 0.62 -2.33 -20.37
C LEU A 77 0.69 -0.90 -19.82
N THR A 78 1.74 -0.15 -20.18
CA THR A 78 1.85 1.25 -19.77
C THR A 78 0.75 2.09 -20.40
N LEU A 79 0.48 1.90 -21.70
CA LEU A 79 -0.63 2.56 -22.37
C LEU A 79 -1.96 2.25 -21.69
N PHE A 80 -2.21 0.98 -21.33
CA PHE A 80 -3.39 0.58 -20.57
C PHE A 80 -3.49 1.31 -19.23
N PHE A 81 -2.41 1.34 -18.44
CA PHE A 81 -2.39 2.06 -17.16
C PHE A 81 -2.55 3.57 -17.31
N THR A 82 -2.03 4.16 -18.38
CA THR A 82 -2.23 5.59 -18.67
C THR A 82 -3.67 5.89 -19.05
N ILE A 83 -4.30 5.05 -19.88
CA ILE A 83 -5.72 5.19 -20.21
C ILE A 83 -6.56 5.11 -18.94
N GLU A 84 -6.26 4.16 -18.06
CA GLU A 84 -6.95 4.02 -16.77
C GLU A 84 -6.76 5.25 -15.87
N TYR A 85 -5.54 5.77 -15.74
CA TYR A 85 -5.26 6.96 -14.94
C TYR A 85 -6.00 8.20 -15.48
N LEU A 86 -6.03 8.36 -16.81
CA LEU A 86 -6.78 9.43 -17.47
C LEU A 86 -8.29 9.25 -17.30
N ALA A 87 -8.81 8.02 -17.35
CA ALA A 87 -10.22 7.73 -17.11
C ALA A 87 -10.63 8.13 -15.68
N ARG A 88 -9.79 7.81 -14.67
CA ARG A 88 -9.98 8.25 -13.28
C ARG A 88 -9.99 9.77 -13.15
N ILE A 89 -9.07 10.47 -13.80
CA ILE A 89 -9.03 11.94 -13.80
C ILE A 89 -10.28 12.53 -14.47
N TYR A 90 -10.75 11.92 -15.57
CA TYR A 90 -11.87 12.43 -16.36
C TYR A 90 -13.23 12.32 -15.67
N CYS A 91 -13.50 11.22 -14.95
CA CYS A 91 -14.80 11.02 -14.32
C CYS A 91 -14.95 11.74 -12.96
N LEU A 92 -13.84 12.19 -12.35
CA LEU A 92 -13.88 12.90 -11.08
C LEU A 92 -14.25 14.38 -11.23
N THR A 93 -15.05 14.88 -10.29
CA THR A 93 -15.45 16.30 -10.24
C THR A 93 -14.29 17.23 -9.88
N ASN A 94 -13.31 16.75 -9.11
CA ASN A 94 -12.13 17.52 -8.67
C ASN A 94 -10.82 16.77 -9.00
N PRO A 95 -10.38 16.77 -10.27
CA PRO A 95 -9.23 15.97 -10.73
C PRO A 95 -7.92 16.32 -10.00
N ARG A 96 -7.71 17.60 -9.67
CA ARG A 96 -6.50 18.06 -8.96
C ARG A 96 -6.33 17.39 -7.60
N LYS A 97 -7.42 17.23 -6.83
CA LYS A 97 -7.37 16.58 -5.51
C LYS A 97 -6.91 15.13 -5.62
N TYR A 98 -7.31 14.45 -6.70
CA TYR A 98 -6.90 13.08 -6.97
C TYR A 98 -5.45 12.98 -7.43
N ILE A 99 -5.02 13.83 -8.38
CA ILE A 99 -3.63 13.85 -8.90
C ILE A 99 -2.61 14.01 -7.76
N PHE A 100 -2.90 14.88 -6.78
CA PHE A 100 -2.03 15.11 -5.62
C PHE A 100 -2.36 14.21 -4.41
N SER A 101 -3.21 13.20 -4.57
CA SER A 101 -3.46 12.19 -3.53
C SER A 101 -2.41 11.07 -3.57
N PHE A 102 -2.28 10.30 -2.49
CA PHE A 102 -1.38 9.14 -2.44
C PHE A 102 -1.63 8.16 -3.60
N PHE A 103 -2.89 7.80 -3.87
CA PHE A 103 -3.25 6.87 -4.93
C PHE A 103 -2.99 7.46 -6.33
N GLY A 104 -3.31 8.73 -6.56
CA GLY A 104 -3.04 9.39 -7.84
C GLY A 104 -1.54 9.56 -8.12
N LEU A 105 -0.73 9.77 -7.08
CA LEU A 105 0.73 9.80 -7.20
C LEU A 105 1.29 8.42 -7.55
N VAL A 106 0.78 7.35 -6.94
CA VAL A 106 1.15 5.97 -7.27
C VAL A 106 0.82 5.63 -8.73
N ASP A 107 -0.38 5.97 -9.20
CA ASP A 107 -0.79 5.73 -10.60
C ASP A 107 0.07 6.53 -11.60
N LEU A 108 0.44 7.77 -11.24
CA LEU A 108 1.37 8.58 -12.02
C LEU A 108 2.76 7.93 -12.06
N LEU A 109 3.34 7.58 -10.92
CA LEU A 109 4.66 6.96 -10.83
C LEU A 109 4.73 5.60 -11.54
N ALA A 110 3.63 4.85 -11.60
CA ALA A 110 3.53 3.58 -12.32
C ALA A 110 3.69 3.74 -13.84
N THR A 111 3.23 4.86 -14.40
CA THR A 111 3.24 5.13 -15.85
C THR A 111 4.43 5.98 -16.30
N LEU A 112 4.92 6.86 -15.42
CA LEU A 112 5.96 7.86 -15.68
C LEU A 112 7.28 7.32 -16.29
N PRO A 113 7.84 6.16 -15.89
CA PRO A 113 9.18 5.73 -16.34
C PRO A 113 9.33 5.61 -17.86
N VAL A 114 8.29 5.12 -18.56
CA VAL A 114 8.31 4.97 -20.02
C VAL A 114 8.32 6.32 -20.70
N TYR A 115 7.49 7.27 -20.24
CA TYR A 115 7.43 8.62 -20.80
C TYR A 115 8.73 9.40 -20.58
N LEU A 116 9.33 9.29 -19.39
CA LEU A 116 10.64 9.88 -19.09
C LEU A 116 11.74 9.31 -20.00
N SER A 117 11.73 8.00 -20.25
CA SER A 117 12.71 7.37 -21.14
C SER A 117 12.62 7.85 -22.59
N PHE A 118 11.42 8.28 -23.03
CA PHE A 118 11.22 8.84 -24.36
C PHE A 118 11.74 10.28 -24.48
N PHE A 119 11.55 11.10 -23.44
CA PHE A 119 11.89 12.53 -23.44
C PHE A 119 13.39 12.80 -23.17
N LEU A 120 14.08 11.95 -22.40
CA LEU A 120 15.45 12.18 -21.91
C LEU A 120 16.56 11.55 -22.75
N LYS A 121 16.41 11.46 -24.09
CA LYS A 121 17.46 10.86 -24.95
C LYS A 121 18.72 11.73 -24.99
N GLY A 122 19.76 11.33 -24.25
CA GLY A 122 21.12 11.90 -24.30
C GLY A 122 22.14 11.06 -23.49
N ALA A 123 23.42 11.08 -23.88
CA ALA A 123 24.45 10.16 -23.38
C ALA A 123 24.74 10.27 -21.86
N HIS A 124 24.66 11.47 -21.27
CA HIS A 124 24.81 11.69 -19.83
C HIS A 124 23.61 11.22 -18.99
N TYR A 125 22.48 10.91 -19.63
CA TYR A 125 21.26 10.46 -18.96
C TYR A 125 21.15 8.93 -18.88
N LEU A 126 22.13 8.16 -19.39
CA LEU A 126 22.08 6.70 -19.39
C LEU A 126 22.01 6.09 -17.97
N LEU A 127 22.67 6.69 -16.98
CA LEU A 127 22.57 6.26 -15.58
C LEU A 127 21.19 6.57 -14.99
N VAL A 128 20.65 7.75 -15.31
CA VAL A 128 19.31 8.18 -14.87
C VAL A 128 18.23 7.28 -15.49
N ILE A 129 18.37 6.94 -16.78
CA ILE A 129 17.48 6.00 -17.50
C ILE A 129 17.53 4.59 -16.88
N ARG A 130 18.70 4.13 -16.39
CA ARG A 130 18.80 2.85 -15.66
C ARG A 130 18.09 2.91 -14.31
N ALA A 131 18.29 3.99 -13.54
CA ALA A 131 17.59 4.20 -12.26
C ALA A 131 16.07 4.27 -12.44
N PHE A 132 15.57 4.88 -13.51
CA PHE A 132 14.14 4.94 -13.81
C PHE A 132 13.51 3.56 -14.08
N ARG A 133 14.28 2.54 -14.48
CA ARG A 133 13.75 1.17 -14.59
C ARG A 133 13.35 0.61 -13.23
N LEU A 134 14.06 0.96 -12.16
CA LEU A 134 13.69 0.56 -10.79
C LEU A 134 12.37 1.18 -10.38
N ILE A 135 12.03 2.39 -10.87
CA ILE A 135 10.72 3.01 -10.58
C ILE A 135 9.55 2.17 -11.11
N ARG A 136 9.77 1.30 -12.11
CA ARG A 136 8.72 0.40 -12.59
C ARG A 136 8.25 -0.58 -11.50
N ILE A 137 9.07 -0.86 -10.48
CA ILE A 137 8.64 -1.66 -9.33
C ILE A 137 7.49 -1.00 -8.60
N PHE A 138 7.37 0.34 -8.65
CA PHE A 138 6.28 1.05 -8.00
C PHE A 138 4.91 0.74 -8.63
N ARG A 139 4.85 0.13 -9.83
CA ARG A 139 3.60 -0.40 -10.41
C ARG A 139 2.92 -1.41 -9.47
N ILE A 140 3.68 -2.13 -8.62
CA ILE A 140 3.09 -3.00 -7.61
C ILE A 140 2.25 -2.24 -6.60
N PHE A 141 2.61 -0.99 -6.28
CA PHE A 141 1.82 -0.17 -5.36
C PHE A 141 0.45 0.19 -5.92
N LYS A 142 0.22 0.02 -7.23
CA LYS A 142 -1.11 0.21 -7.82
C LYS A 142 -2.15 -0.72 -7.22
N LEU A 143 -1.74 -1.88 -6.70
CA LEU A 143 -2.60 -2.77 -5.90
C LEU A 143 -3.17 -2.08 -4.66
N PHE A 144 -2.46 -1.12 -4.05
CA PHE A 144 -3.00 -0.37 -2.92
C PHE A 144 -4.20 0.49 -3.29
N SER A 145 -4.32 0.93 -4.56
CA SER A 145 -5.52 1.65 -5.01
C SER A 145 -6.79 0.79 -5.00
N PHE A 146 -6.64 -0.53 -5.06
CA PHE A 146 -7.75 -1.49 -4.92
C PHE A 146 -8.15 -1.73 -3.46
N ILE A 147 -7.26 -1.44 -2.51
CA ILE A 147 -7.51 -1.58 -1.06
C ILE A 147 -8.46 -0.45 -0.56
N SER A 148 -9.04 0.39 -1.41
CA SER A 148 -10.11 1.31 -0.97
C SER A 148 -11.36 0.56 -0.48
N GLU A 149 -11.64 -0.63 -0.99
CA GLU A 149 -12.62 -1.58 -0.43
C GLU A 149 -12.18 -2.13 0.95
N GLY A 150 -10.87 -2.14 1.21
CA GLY A 150 -10.25 -2.46 2.50
C GLY A 150 -10.23 -1.29 3.50
N ASN A 151 -11.05 -0.26 3.28
CA ASN A 151 -11.16 0.92 4.16
C ASN A 151 -11.35 0.55 5.63
N LEU A 152 -12.02 -0.56 5.95
CA LEU A 152 -12.14 -1.07 7.32
C LEU A 152 -10.77 -1.43 7.92
N LEU A 153 -9.94 -2.16 7.16
CA LEU A 153 -8.60 -2.58 7.57
C LEU A 153 -7.67 -1.37 7.69
N LEU A 154 -7.64 -0.50 6.67
CA LEU A 154 -6.82 0.71 6.69
C LEU A 154 -7.23 1.67 7.82
N ARG A 155 -8.54 1.81 8.08
CA ARG A 155 -9.05 2.62 9.19
C ARG A 155 -8.68 2.00 10.54
N SER A 156 -8.83 0.69 10.69
CA SER A 156 -8.42 -0.04 11.90
C SER A 156 -6.92 0.07 12.15
N LEU A 157 -6.09 -0.05 11.10
CA LEU A 157 -4.65 0.15 11.16
C LEU A 157 -4.30 1.58 11.55
N ARG A 158 -4.94 2.59 10.96
CA ARG A 158 -4.70 4.00 11.29
C ARG A 158 -5.08 4.34 12.73
N ILE A 159 -6.18 3.78 13.22
CA ILE A 159 -6.60 3.90 14.63
C ILE A 159 -5.59 3.20 15.55
N SER A 160 -5.04 2.07 15.10
CA SER A 160 -4.05 1.27 15.85
C SER A 160 -2.63 1.81 15.73
N ALA A 161 -2.35 2.69 14.76
CA ALA A 161 -1.00 3.12 14.41
C ALA A 161 -0.21 3.71 15.59
N PRO A 162 -0.78 4.55 16.48
CA PRO A 162 -0.05 5.01 17.66
C PRO A 162 0.35 3.86 18.59
N LYS A 163 -0.55 2.89 18.82
CA LYS A 163 -0.29 1.71 19.68
C LYS A 163 0.79 0.80 19.06
N ILE A 164 0.70 0.57 17.75
CA ILE A 164 1.67 -0.21 16.98
C ILE A 164 3.04 0.50 16.97
N SER A 165 3.07 1.82 16.82
CA SER A 165 4.31 2.60 16.83
C SER A 165 5.02 2.53 18.18
N VAL A 166 4.29 2.65 19.29
CA VAL A 166 4.87 2.50 20.64
C VAL A 166 5.42 1.09 20.82
N PHE A 167 4.71 0.07 20.35
CA PHE A 167 5.16 -1.31 20.38
C PHE A 167 6.47 -1.51 19.60
N PHE A 168 6.55 -1.05 18.35
CA PHE A 168 7.78 -1.17 17.55
C PHE A 168 8.94 -0.38 18.14
N PHE A 169 8.67 0.78 18.75
CA PHE A 169 9.69 1.54 19.47
C PHE A 169 10.23 0.76 20.68
N PHE A 170 9.37 0.09 21.44
CA PHE A 170 9.78 -0.80 22.52
C PHE A 170 10.60 -2.00 22.00
N VAL A 171 10.17 -2.64 20.91
CA VAL A 171 10.92 -3.74 20.27
C VAL A 171 12.30 -3.26 19.82
N LEU A 172 12.40 -2.05 19.24
CA LEU A 172 13.67 -1.45 18.83
C LEU A 172 14.63 -1.26 20.01
N ILE A 173 14.13 -0.76 21.13
CA ILE A 173 14.92 -0.63 22.37
C ILE A 173 15.38 -2.01 22.85
N LEU A 174 14.48 -3.00 22.83
CA LEU A 174 14.78 -4.36 23.29
C LEU A 174 15.82 -5.07 22.42
N VAL A 175 15.73 -5.02 21.08
CA VAL A 175 16.75 -5.61 20.21
C VAL A 175 18.08 -4.89 20.34
N THR A 176 18.06 -3.57 20.56
CA THR A 176 19.27 -2.77 20.78
C THR A 176 19.97 -3.17 22.08
N SER A 177 19.21 -3.30 23.17
CA SER A 177 19.77 -3.69 24.46
C SER A 177 20.28 -5.13 24.44
N MET A 178 19.49 -6.07 23.92
CA MET A 178 19.86 -7.48 23.82
C MET A 178 21.06 -7.70 22.88
N GLY A 179 21.11 -7.00 21.75
CA GLY A 179 22.26 -7.03 20.84
C GLY A 179 23.52 -6.49 21.51
N THR A 180 23.42 -5.42 22.30
CA THR A 180 24.56 -4.87 23.05
C THR A 180 25.06 -5.85 24.12
N VAL A 181 24.15 -6.48 24.86
CA VAL A 181 24.53 -7.52 25.84
C VAL A 181 25.19 -8.71 25.15
N MET A 182 24.70 -9.13 24.00
CA MET A 182 25.31 -10.22 23.24
C MET A 182 26.72 -9.85 22.75
N TYR A 183 26.91 -8.63 22.26
CA TYR A 183 28.25 -8.12 21.93
C TYR A 183 29.20 -8.16 23.13
N MET A 184 28.73 -7.81 24.33
CA MET A 184 29.57 -7.88 25.54
C MET A 184 29.93 -9.31 25.95
N ILE A 185 29.13 -10.32 25.57
CA ILE A 185 29.39 -11.73 25.89
C ILE A 185 30.28 -12.38 24.83
N GLU A 186 30.00 -12.12 23.56
CA GLU A 186 30.58 -12.84 22.42
C GLU A 186 31.62 -12.00 21.63
N GLY A 187 31.75 -10.71 21.90
CA GLY A 187 32.55 -9.80 21.06
C GLY A 187 34.05 -10.03 21.11
N ASP A 188 34.57 -10.50 22.24
CA ASP A 188 35.99 -10.84 22.42
C ASP A 188 36.28 -12.35 22.23
N VAL A 189 35.27 -13.13 21.84
CA VAL A 189 35.39 -14.58 21.70
C VAL A 189 36.02 -14.94 20.34
N PRO A 190 37.14 -15.68 20.29
CA PRO A 190 37.75 -16.08 19.02
C PRO A 190 36.78 -16.91 18.16
N GLY A 191 36.59 -16.50 16.91
CA GLY A 191 35.69 -17.16 15.96
C GLY A 191 34.21 -16.77 16.11
N SER A 192 33.90 -15.77 16.93
CA SER A 192 32.59 -15.16 17.02
C SER A 192 32.39 -14.10 15.93
N GLU A 193 31.20 -14.09 15.33
CA GLU A 193 30.79 -13.09 14.33
C GLU A 193 30.21 -11.80 14.98
N PHE A 194 30.16 -11.73 16.31
CA PHE A 194 29.70 -10.56 17.08
C PHE A 194 30.76 -9.45 17.14
N ASN A 195 31.27 -9.03 15.98
CA ASN A 195 32.39 -8.11 15.82
C ASN A 195 32.10 -6.64 16.19
N ASN A 196 30.83 -6.22 16.22
CA ASN A 196 30.41 -4.88 16.64
C ASN A 196 28.94 -4.87 17.10
N ILE A 197 28.55 -3.80 17.79
CA ILE A 197 27.18 -3.63 18.31
C ILE A 197 26.14 -3.66 17.18
N PRO A 198 26.26 -2.90 16.06
CA PRO A 198 25.30 -3.00 14.95
C PRO A 198 25.08 -4.41 14.41
N ASN A 199 26.15 -5.20 14.27
CA ASN A 199 26.05 -6.59 13.81
C ASN A 199 25.30 -7.47 14.82
N SER A 200 25.52 -7.22 16.10
CA SER A 200 24.83 -7.90 17.20
C SER A 200 23.35 -7.50 17.30
N ILE A 201 23.02 -6.26 16.97
CA ILE A 201 21.62 -5.77 16.84
C ILE A 201 20.94 -6.45 15.63
N TYR A 202 21.63 -6.54 14.49
CA TYR A 202 21.13 -7.27 13.32
C TYR A 202 20.80 -8.72 13.69
N TRP A 203 21.71 -9.41 14.37
CA TRP A 203 21.47 -10.75 14.90
C TRP A 203 20.24 -10.81 15.83
N ALA A 204 20.10 -9.84 16.76
CA ALA A 204 18.96 -9.79 17.67
C ALA A 204 17.63 -9.60 16.91
N ILE A 205 17.61 -8.77 15.86
CA ILE A 205 16.44 -8.58 14.99
C ILE A 205 16.10 -9.89 14.26
N VAL A 206 17.07 -10.52 13.60
CA VAL A 206 16.87 -11.78 12.85
C VAL A 206 16.38 -12.92 13.75
N THR A 207 16.93 -13.01 14.96
CA THR A 207 16.57 -14.03 15.94
C THR A 207 15.19 -13.78 16.54
N MET A 208 14.91 -12.54 16.96
CA MET A 208 13.64 -12.16 17.57
C MET A 208 12.47 -12.21 16.58
N THR A 209 12.72 -11.92 15.30
CA THR A 209 11.72 -12.04 14.23
C THR A 209 11.57 -13.47 13.71
N THR A 210 12.23 -14.45 14.34
CA THR A 210 12.17 -15.88 13.99
C THR A 210 12.67 -16.21 12.56
N VAL A 211 13.41 -15.29 11.92
CA VAL A 211 13.97 -15.51 10.58
C VAL A 211 15.15 -16.47 10.65
N GLY A 212 16.09 -16.22 11.56
CA GLY A 212 17.18 -17.14 11.87
C GLY A 212 18.04 -17.57 10.68
N TYR A 213 18.66 -16.62 9.94
CA TYR A 213 19.52 -16.95 8.80
C TYR A 213 20.70 -17.87 9.16
N GLY A 214 21.16 -17.83 10.41
CA GLY A 214 22.26 -18.66 10.90
C GLY A 214 23.66 -18.19 10.48
N ASP A 215 23.75 -16.98 9.91
CA ASP A 215 24.98 -16.31 9.53
C ASP A 215 25.76 -15.77 10.73
N ILE A 216 25.06 -15.41 11.81
CA ILE A 216 25.65 -15.03 13.11
C ILE A 216 25.03 -15.90 14.19
N THR A 217 25.85 -16.58 14.98
CA THR A 217 25.38 -17.45 16.06
C THR A 217 26.32 -17.40 17.28
N PRO A 218 25.79 -17.43 18.51
CA PRO A 218 26.61 -17.42 19.73
C PRO A 218 27.45 -18.70 19.85
N VAL A 219 28.71 -18.53 20.21
CA VAL A 219 29.64 -19.65 20.39
C VAL A 219 29.60 -20.12 21.84
N THR A 220 29.50 -19.19 22.80
CA THR A 220 29.58 -19.51 24.22
C THR A 220 28.27 -20.10 24.78
N PRO A 221 28.34 -20.92 25.85
CA PRO A 221 27.14 -21.37 26.55
C PRO A 221 26.27 -20.22 27.08
N ALA A 222 26.88 -19.13 27.53
CA ALA A 222 26.18 -17.95 28.03
C ALA A 222 25.41 -17.24 26.91
N GLY A 223 26.04 -17.03 25.74
CA GLY A 223 25.38 -16.47 24.57
C GLY A 223 24.27 -17.36 24.03
N ARG A 224 24.45 -18.69 24.04
CA ARG A 224 23.39 -19.65 23.68
C ARG A 224 22.20 -19.59 24.63
N PHE A 225 22.45 -19.48 25.94
CA PHE A 225 21.39 -19.32 26.93
C PHE A 225 20.60 -18.02 26.73
N LEU A 226 21.31 -16.89 26.54
CA LEU A 226 20.69 -15.60 26.24
C LEU A 226 19.87 -15.66 24.95
N SER A 227 20.38 -16.35 23.93
CA SER A 227 19.68 -16.54 22.65
C SER A 227 18.38 -17.32 22.81
N ALA A 228 18.36 -18.34 23.68
CA ALA A 228 17.13 -19.07 23.99
C ALA A 228 16.05 -18.14 24.58
N ILE A 229 16.44 -17.23 25.48
CA ILE A 229 15.53 -16.23 26.06
C ILE A 229 15.00 -15.28 24.97
N ILE A 230 15.87 -14.81 24.07
CA ILE A 230 15.49 -13.92 22.97
C ILE A 230 14.53 -14.60 22.00
N MET A 231 14.78 -15.87 21.65
CA MET A 231 13.89 -16.65 20.79
C MET A 231 12.49 -16.82 21.40
N LEU A 232 12.40 -17.14 22.69
CA LEU A 232 11.10 -17.23 23.39
C LEU A 232 10.37 -15.89 23.44
N THR A 233 11.11 -14.80 23.64
CA THR A 233 10.56 -13.43 23.64
C THR A 233 10.08 -13.01 22.25
N GLY A 234 10.78 -13.42 21.20
CA GLY A 234 10.39 -13.18 19.81
C GLY A 234 9.00 -13.73 19.48
N TYR A 235 8.69 -14.94 19.96
CA TYR A 235 7.38 -15.56 19.75
C TYR A 235 6.23 -14.73 20.35
N THR A 236 6.42 -14.13 21.53
CA THR A 236 5.39 -13.30 22.16
C THR A 236 5.22 -11.97 21.44
N ILE A 237 6.31 -11.38 20.93
CA ILE A 237 6.32 -10.11 20.21
C ILE A 237 5.52 -10.18 18.91
N ILE A 238 5.59 -11.28 18.16
CA ILE A 238 4.85 -11.42 16.89
C ILE A 238 3.32 -11.40 17.11
N ALA A 239 2.84 -11.90 18.25
CA ALA A 239 1.40 -11.97 18.54
C ALA A 239 0.77 -10.59 18.85
N VAL A 240 1.54 -9.66 19.41
CA VAL A 240 1.03 -8.35 19.90
C VAL A 240 0.44 -7.46 18.80
N PRO A 241 1.14 -7.14 17.68
CA PRO A 241 0.59 -6.27 16.65
C PRO A 241 -0.66 -6.87 16.00
N THR A 242 -0.66 -8.19 15.78
CA THR A 242 -1.82 -8.94 15.28
C THR A 242 -3.01 -8.81 16.24
N GLY A 243 -2.78 -8.96 17.55
CA GLY A 243 -3.80 -8.77 18.59
C GLY A 243 -4.34 -7.34 18.65
N ILE A 244 -3.47 -6.33 18.55
CA ILE A 244 -3.86 -4.91 18.54
C ILE A 244 -4.79 -4.62 17.35
N VAL A 245 -4.40 -5.05 16.14
CA VAL A 245 -5.20 -4.82 14.93
C VAL A 245 -6.52 -5.58 14.99
N SER A 246 -6.51 -6.84 15.41
CA SER A 246 -7.72 -7.65 15.55
C SER A 246 -8.69 -7.04 16.56
N ALA A 247 -8.21 -6.60 17.72
CA ALA A 247 -9.03 -5.93 18.73
C ALA A 247 -9.62 -4.61 18.21
N ALA A 248 -8.83 -3.83 17.44
CA ALA A 248 -9.32 -2.61 16.83
C ALA A 248 -10.44 -2.89 15.82
N MET A 249 -10.28 -3.91 14.96
CA MET A 249 -11.30 -4.32 13.98
C MET A 249 -12.60 -4.76 14.66
N VAL A 250 -12.52 -5.62 15.68
CA VAL A 250 -13.69 -6.08 16.45
C VAL A 250 -14.38 -4.91 17.16
N SER A 251 -13.60 -4.02 17.77
CA SER A 251 -14.16 -2.83 18.43
C SER A 251 -14.87 -1.89 17.46
N GLN A 252 -14.35 -1.79 16.22
CA GLN A 252 -14.95 -0.97 15.18
C GLN A 252 -16.26 -1.58 14.68
N GLN A 253 -16.30 -2.89 14.44
CA GLN A 253 -17.52 -3.61 14.08
C GLN A 253 -18.59 -3.49 15.18
N LYS A 254 -18.21 -3.62 16.46
CA LYS A 254 -19.12 -3.47 17.59
C LYS A 254 -19.70 -2.05 17.68
N LYS A 255 -18.85 -1.02 17.61
CA LYS A 255 -19.30 0.40 17.60
C LYS A 255 -20.26 0.71 16.44
N GLN A 256 -20.08 0.03 15.32
CA GLN A 256 -20.92 0.20 14.14
C GLN A 256 -22.28 -0.51 14.30
N ALA A 257 -22.30 -1.71 14.86
CA ALA A 257 -23.53 -2.44 15.20
C ALA A 257 -24.36 -1.74 16.29
N GLU A 258 -23.69 -1.15 17.29
CA GLU A 258 -24.31 -0.43 18.42
C GLU A 258 -24.67 1.03 18.10
N ARG A 259 -24.49 1.49 16.85
CA ARG A 259 -24.86 2.85 16.44
C ARG A 259 -26.37 3.05 16.63
N GLN A 260 -26.75 3.81 17.65
CA GLN A 260 -28.14 4.19 17.90
C GLN A 260 -28.57 5.34 17.01
N CYS A 261 -29.77 5.25 16.45
CA CYS A 261 -30.42 6.39 15.81
C CYS A 261 -30.81 7.44 16.88
N PRO A 262 -30.41 8.72 16.74
CA PRO A 262 -30.76 9.76 17.71
C PRO A 262 -32.28 10.05 17.77
N HIS A 263 -33.04 9.64 16.76
CA HIS A 263 -34.48 9.86 16.72
C HIS A 263 -35.30 8.70 17.26
N CYS A 264 -34.97 7.46 16.90
CA CYS A 264 -35.77 6.28 17.27
C CYS A 264 -35.05 5.32 18.23
N HIS A 265 -33.80 5.62 18.63
CA HIS A 265 -32.97 4.84 19.56
C HIS A 265 -32.71 3.37 19.17
N GLN A 266 -33.13 2.97 17.96
CA GLN A 266 -32.88 1.64 17.43
C GLN A 266 -31.41 1.48 17.00
N THR A 267 -30.89 0.26 17.13
CA THR A 267 -29.54 -0.16 16.72
C THR A 267 -29.62 -1.10 15.51
N GLY A 268 -28.47 -1.63 15.04
CA GLY A 268 -28.45 -2.60 13.93
C GLY A 268 -28.56 -1.96 12.55
N HIS A 269 -28.06 -0.73 12.40
CA HIS A 269 -27.90 -0.08 11.10
C HIS A 269 -26.69 -0.64 10.35
N ASP A 270 -26.78 -0.71 9.02
CA ASP A 270 -25.64 -1.12 8.18
C ASP A 270 -24.48 -0.14 8.33
N ALA A 271 -23.27 -0.63 8.09
CA ALA A 271 -22.04 0.11 8.31
C ALA A 271 -22.03 1.48 7.60
N GLU A 272 -22.55 1.53 6.38
CA GLU A 272 -22.56 2.72 5.54
C GLU A 272 -23.93 3.42 5.51
N ALA A 273 -24.84 3.04 6.42
CA ALA A 273 -26.16 3.63 6.49
C ALA A 273 -26.07 5.14 6.82
N VAL A 274 -26.45 5.96 5.85
CA VAL A 274 -26.66 7.41 6.01
C VAL A 274 -28.02 7.68 6.64
N TYR A 275 -28.98 6.78 6.46
CA TYR A 275 -30.34 6.90 6.97
C TYR A 275 -30.71 5.73 7.87
N CYS A 276 -31.56 6.00 8.86
CA CYS A 276 -32.08 4.99 9.77
C CYS A 276 -32.94 3.98 9.01
N LYS A 277 -32.60 2.69 9.13
CA LYS A 277 -33.34 1.56 8.53
C LYS A 277 -34.83 1.51 8.92
N TYR A 278 -35.17 1.98 10.12
CA TYR A 278 -36.52 1.90 10.66
C TYR A 278 -37.34 3.18 10.44
N TYR A 279 -36.68 4.34 10.37
CA TYR A 279 -37.33 5.65 10.44
C TYR A 279 -37.02 6.56 9.24
N GLY A 280 -36.08 6.16 8.38
CA GLY A 280 -35.69 6.91 7.18
C GLY A 280 -34.99 8.25 7.43
N LYS A 281 -34.79 8.69 8.69
CA LYS A 281 -34.08 9.93 9.03
C LYS A 281 -32.57 9.76 8.99
N GLU A 282 -31.87 10.84 8.64
CA GLU A 282 -30.41 10.87 8.56
C GLU A 282 -29.79 10.49 9.93
N LEU A 283 -28.84 9.56 9.90
CA LEU A 283 -28.01 9.21 11.04
C LEU A 283 -26.84 10.20 11.06
N GLU A 284 -26.59 10.87 12.19
CA GLU A 284 -25.48 11.82 12.31
C GLU A 284 -24.16 11.24 11.76
N SER A 285 -23.58 11.92 10.78
CA SER A 285 -22.33 11.49 10.14
C SER A 285 -21.16 11.54 11.12
N ASP A 286 -20.19 10.64 10.95
CA ASP A 286 -18.93 10.62 11.72
C ASP A 286 -18.18 11.98 11.67
N SER A 287 -18.45 12.84 10.67
CA SER A 287 -17.89 14.19 10.58
C SER A 287 -18.52 15.17 11.55
N LYS A 288 -19.83 15.08 11.83
CA LYS A 288 -20.52 15.93 12.82
C LYS A 288 -20.21 15.49 14.25
N ARG A 289 -20.00 14.18 14.46
CA ARG A 289 -19.69 13.61 15.78
C ARG A 289 -18.28 13.96 16.29
N LYS A 290 -17.31 14.20 15.40
CA LYS A 290 -15.96 14.68 15.79
C LYS A 290 -15.97 16.13 16.28
N ILE A 291 -16.75 17.00 15.64
CA ILE A 291 -16.84 18.42 16.02
C ILE A 291 -17.43 18.56 17.43
N HIS A 292 -18.42 17.71 17.78
CA HIS A 292 -19.07 17.79 19.08
C HIS A 292 -18.23 17.23 20.25
N ASN A 293 -17.23 16.38 19.96
CA ASN A 293 -16.34 15.80 20.98
C ASN A 293 -15.02 16.58 21.17
N GLU A 294 -14.75 17.60 20.35
CA GLU A 294 -13.61 18.52 20.51
C GLU A 294 -14.01 19.81 21.28
N GLU A 295 -15.28 19.96 21.66
CA GLU A 295 -15.82 21.11 22.42
C GLU A 295 -15.95 20.83 23.95
N PHE A 296 -15.40 19.71 24.45
CA PHE A 296 -15.34 19.40 25.88
C PHE A 296 -13.96 18.86 26.31
#